data_AF-A0AAV3R7Q7-F1
#
_entry.id   AF-A0AAV3R7Q7-F1
#
_cell.length_a   1.000
_cell.length_b   1.000
_cell.length_c   1.000
_cell.angle_alpha   90.00
_cell.angle_beta   90.00
_cell.angle_gamma   90.00
#
_symmetry.space_group_name_H-M   'P 1'
#
loop_
_entity.id
_entity.type
_entity.pdbx_description
1 polymer ?
#
loop_
_entity_poly.entity_id
_entity_poly.type
_entity_poly.pdbx_seq_one_letter_code
_entity_poly.pdbx_strand_id
1 'polypeptide(L)'
;MAKLTCELKWMKGLLECLGVRTHGPMKVHCDSRSALHLARNPVFHECSKHIEVDCHFLRDALLDDTITTSHVSMISQLADIFTKSLGTNKFDYFLDKLGIHNLHAPT
;
A
#
# COMPACT_ATOMS: atom_id res chain seq x y z
N MET A 1 -3.16 -1.35 8.76
CA MET A 1 -3.67 -0.56 7.61
C MET A 1 -4.04 0.88 7.98
N ALA A 2 -4.50 1.20 9.20
CA ALA A 2 -4.86 2.60 9.52
C ALA A 2 -3.70 3.57 9.36
N LYS A 3 -2.48 3.20 9.79
CA LYS A 3 -1.30 4.06 9.64
C LYS A 3 -1.06 4.46 8.18
N LEU A 4 -1.10 3.50 7.26
CA LEU A 4 -1.01 3.74 5.82
C LEU A 4 -2.11 4.71 5.35
N THR A 5 -3.36 4.47 5.75
CA THR A 5 -4.50 5.33 5.41
C THR A 5 -4.30 6.77 5.90
N CYS A 6 -3.83 6.95 7.13
CA CYS A 6 -3.55 8.26 7.72
C CYS A 6 -2.41 8.98 6.99
N GLU A 7 -1.32 8.27 6.70
CA GLU A 7 -0.18 8.81 5.95
C GLU A 7 -0.59 9.22 4.53
N LEU A 8 -1.43 8.43 3.87
CA LEU A 8 -1.95 8.77 2.55
C LEU A 8 -2.89 10.00 2.58
N LYS A 9 -3.79 10.07 3.56
CA LYS A 9 -4.64 11.26 3.76
C LYS A 9 -3.79 12.50 4.01
N TRP A 10 -2.76 12.38 4.84
CA TRP A 10 -1.81 13.46 5.10
C TRP A 10 -1.02 13.87 3.85
N MET A 11 -0.48 12.90 3.10
CA MET A 11 0.24 13.16 1.84
C MET A 11 -0.65 13.86 0.81
N LYS A 12 -1.92 13.45 0.69
CA LYS A 12 -2.89 14.10 -0.19
C LYS A 12 -3.08 15.57 0.19
N GLY A 13 -3.31 15.85 1.49
CA GLY A 13 -3.42 17.22 1.99
C GLY A 13 -2.14 18.03 1.78
N LEU A 14 -0.97 17.43 1.98
CA LEU A 14 0.32 18.09 1.73
C LEU A 14 0.49 18.45 0.25
N LEU A 15 0.17 17.53 -0.66
CA LEU A 15 0.22 17.78 -2.11
C LEU A 15 -0.72 18.92 -2.50
N GLU A 16 -1.93 18.94 -1.94
CA GLU A 16 -2.90 20.04 -2.15
C GLU A 16 -2.36 21.38 -1.66
N CYS A 17 -1.72 21.43 -0.49
CA CYS A 17 -1.05 22.63 0.03
C CYS A 17 0.09 23.11 -0.87
N LEU A 18 0.79 22.20 -1.54
CA LEU A 18 1.84 22.50 -2.52
C LEU A 18 1.29 22.85 -3.91
N GLY A 19 -0.05 22.91 -4.07
CA GLY A 19 -0.71 23.21 -5.34
C GLY A 19 -0.81 22.03 -6.31
N VAL A 20 -0.45 20.81 -5.88
CA VAL A 20 -0.55 19.59 -6.68
C VAL A 20 -1.92 18.96 -6.45
N ARG A 21 -2.79 19.04 -7.47
CA ARG A 21 -4.12 18.41 -7.42
C ARG A 21 -4.00 16.93 -7.71
N THR A 22 -4.38 16.09 -6.74
CA THR A 22 -4.54 14.65 -6.96
C THR A 22 -5.97 14.36 -7.44
N HIS A 23 -6.12 13.89 -8.67
CA HIS A 23 -7.41 13.52 -9.22
C HIS A 23 -7.77 12.06 -8.88
N GLY A 24 -8.91 11.86 -8.23
CA GLY A 24 -9.45 10.54 -7.90
C GLY A 24 -8.85 9.87 -6.65
N PRO A 25 -9.25 8.62 -6.37
CA PRO A 25 -8.77 7.85 -5.23
C PRO A 25 -7.32 7.39 -5.41
N MET A 26 -6.52 7.44 -4.35
CA MET A 26 -5.17 6.87 -4.33
C MET A 26 -5.24 5.34 -4.34
N LYS A 27 -4.57 4.69 -5.29
CA LYS A 27 -4.56 3.22 -5.38
C LYS A 27 -3.51 2.63 -4.43
N VAL A 28 -3.95 1.77 -3.53
CA VAL A 28 -3.12 0.99 -2.60
C VAL A 28 -3.03 -0.45 -3.07
N HIS A 29 -1.80 -0.97 -3.14
CA HIS A 29 -1.51 -2.35 -3.50
C HIS A 29 -1.18 -3.18 -2.25
N CYS A 30 -1.89 -4.27 -2.02
CA CYS A 30 -1.69 -5.15 -0.87
C CYS A 30 -1.67 -6.63 -1.29
N ASP A 31 -0.78 -7.42 -0.69
CA ASP A 31 -0.64 -8.87 -0.90
C ASP A 31 -1.54 -9.70 0.03
N SER A 32 -2.01 -9.12 1.14
CA SER A 32 -2.93 -9.77 2.05
C SER A 32 -4.38 -9.68 1.55
N ARG A 33 -4.85 -10.78 0.93
CA ARG A 33 -6.27 -10.95 0.57
C ARG A 33 -7.18 -10.83 1.79
N SER A 34 -6.74 -11.29 2.96
CA SER A 34 -7.49 -11.20 4.20
C SER A 34 -7.69 -9.74 4.61
N ALA A 35 -6.65 -8.91 4.53
CA ALA A 35 -6.76 -7.47 4.82
C ALA A 35 -7.69 -6.75 3.83
N LEU A 36 -7.63 -7.12 2.54
CA LEU A 36 -8.54 -6.59 1.52
C LEU A 36 -9.99 -7.00 1.75
N HIS A 37 -10.23 -8.25 2.12
CA HIS A 37 -11.57 -8.76 2.39
C HIS A 37 -12.16 -8.09 3.63
N LEU A 38 -11.36 -7.97 4.70
CA LEU A 38 -11.80 -7.35 5.95
C LEU A 38 -12.08 -5.85 5.80
N ALA A 39 -11.36 -5.16 4.91
CA ALA A 39 -11.64 -3.77 4.58
C ALA A 39 -12.97 -3.58 3.81
N ARG A 40 -13.42 -4.61 3.08
CA ARG A 40 -14.61 -4.55 2.20
C ARG A 40 -15.86 -5.17 2.84
N ASN A 41 -15.72 -6.09 3.78
CA ASN A 41 -16.83 -6.84 4.36
C ASN A 41 -17.04 -6.50 5.84
N PRO A 42 -18.15 -5.82 6.20
CA PRO A 42 -18.42 -5.41 7.59
C PRO A 42 -18.84 -6.58 8.51
N VAL A 43 -19.10 -7.78 7.98
CA VAL A 43 -19.74 -8.89 8.72
C VAL A 43 -18.76 -9.75 9.52
N PHE A 44 -17.44 -9.57 9.37
CA PHE A 44 -16.46 -10.28 10.19
C PHE A 44 -16.34 -9.65 11.58
N HIS A 45 -17.18 -10.12 12.50
CA HIS A 45 -17.33 -9.62 13.87
C HIS A 45 -16.35 -10.23 14.90
N GLU A 46 -15.36 -11.03 14.51
CA GLU A 46 -14.56 -11.79 15.48
C GLU A 46 -13.08 -11.37 15.57
N CYS A 47 -12.81 -10.67 16.68
CA CYS A 47 -11.66 -10.84 17.56
C CYS A 47 -10.29 -10.31 17.10
N SER A 48 -10.14 -8.98 17.15
CA SER A 48 -8.96 -8.26 17.67
C SER A 48 -9.24 -6.76 17.67
N LYS A 49 -9.41 -6.11 18.83
CA LYS A 49 -9.73 -4.67 18.93
C LYS A 49 -8.81 -3.77 18.07
N HIS A 50 -7.53 -4.12 17.93
CA HIS A 50 -6.58 -3.36 17.11
C HIS A 50 -6.83 -3.52 15.59
N ILE A 51 -7.33 -4.68 15.16
CA ILE A 51 -7.66 -4.95 13.75
C ILE A 51 -8.96 -4.24 13.38
N GLU A 52 -9.92 -4.18 14.30
CA GLU A 52 -11.21 -3.52 14.10
C GLU A 52 -11.03 -2.03 13.77
N VAL A 53 -10.27 -1.29 14.60
CA VAL A 53 -9.93 0.13 14.35
C VAL A 53 -9.27 0.30 12.99
N ASP A 54 -8.27 -0.53 12.68
CA ASP A 54 -7.55 -0.51 11.42
C ASP A 54 -8.44 -0.70 10.19
N CYS A 55 -9.47 -1.55 10.32
CA CYS A 55 -10.41 -1.85 9.25
C CYS A 55 -11.50 -0.80 9.12
N HIS A 56 -11.94 -0.18 10.22
CA HIS A 56 -12.83 0.98 10.17
C HIS A 56 -12.17 2.14 9.42
N PHE A 57 -10.95 2.53 9.79
CA PHE A 57 -10.24 3.63 9.12
C PHE A 57 -10.04 3.39 7.62
N LEU A 58 -9.65 2.17 7.23
CA LEU A 58 -9.47 1.84 5.82
C LEU A 58 -10.80 1.83 5.06
N ARG A 59 -11.87 1.32 5.67
CA ARG A 59 -13.21 1.27 5.08
C ARG A 59 -13.78 2.67 4.89
N ASP A 60 -13.66 3.56 5.87
CA ASP A 60 -14.11 4.94 5.74
C ASP A 60 -13.39 5.64 4.58
N ALA A 61 -12.08 5.43 4.44
CA ALA A 61 -11.32 5.98 3.31
C ALA A 61 -11.67 5.37 1.94
N LEU A 62 -12.16 4.11 1.91
CA LEU A 62 -12.70 3.47 0.71
C LEU A 62 -14.08 4.03 0.35
N LEU A 63 -14.94 4.26 1.35
CA LEU A 63 -16.29 4.84 1.16
C LEU A 63 -16.24 6.30 0.74
N ASP A 64 -15.29 7.07 1.29
CA ASP A 64 -15.02 8.47 0.93
C ASP A 64 -14.34 8.62 -0.45
N ASP A 65 -14.13 7.53 -1.19
CA ASP A 65 -13.38 7.46 -2.45
C ASP A 65 -12.01 8.18 -2.38
N THR A 66 -11.42 8.19 -1.19
CA THR A 66 -10.10 8.78 -0.96
C THR A 66 -9.00 7.79 -1.37
N ILE A 67 -9.25 6.50 -1.17
CA ILE A 67 -8.34 5.41 -1.45
C ILE A 67 -9.12 4.30 -2.17
N THR A 68 -8.47 3.62 -3.11
CA THR A 68 -8.92 2.33 -3.66
C THR A 68 -7.90 1.26 -3.37
N THR A 69 -8.34 0.03 -3.11
CA THR A 69 -7.43 -1.08 -2.80
C THR A 69 -7.43 -2.12 -3.91
N SER A 70 -6.24 -2.65 -4.22
CA SER A 70 -6.04 -3.70 -5.22
C SER A 70 -5.07 -4.75 -4.72
N HIS A 71 -5.34 -6.01 -5.09
CA HIS A 71 -4.47 -7.12 -4.73
C HIS A 71 -3.23 -7.15 -5.64
N VAL A 72 -2.06 -7.37 -5.05
CA VAL A 72 -0.83 -7.69 -5.76
C VAL A 72 -0.29 -9.02 -5.25
N SER A 73 0.30 -9.84 -6.12
CA SER A 73 0.95 -11.07 -5.66
C SER A 73 2.10 -10.74 -4.70
N MET A 74 2.30 -11.55 -3.66
CA MET A 74 3.44 -11.44 -2.75
C MET A 74 4.79 -11.46 -3.49
N ILE A 75 4.87 -12.20 -4.59
CA ILE A 75 6.10 -12.28 -5.42
C ILE A 75 6.37 -10.96 -6.15
N SER A 76 5.34 -10.13 -6.33
CA SER A 76 5.40 -8.89 -7.11
C SER A 76 5.21 -7.62 -6.26
N GLN A 77 5.15 -7.76 -4.94
CA GLN A 77 4.94 -6.65 -4.01
C GLN A 77 6.24 -5.85 -3.87
N LEU A 78 6.37 -4.78 -4.64
CA LEU A 78 7.58 -3.94 -4.70
C LEU A 78 7.97 -3.36 -3.34
N ALA A 79 7.01 -3.10 -2.45
CA ALA A 79 7.29 -2.58 -1.11
C ALA A 79 8.13 -3.54 -0.24
N ASP A 80 8.22 -4.81 -0.61
CA ASP A 80 9.01 -5.81 0.13
C ASP A 80 10.50 -5.47 0.14
N ILE A 81 11.03 -4.79 -0.88
CA ILE A 81 12.44 -4.37 -0.92
C ILE A 81 12.79 -3.40 0.22
N PHE A 82 11.81 -2.62 0.70
CA PHE A 82 12.01 -1.63 1.75
C PHE A 82 11.68 -2.15 3.16
N THR A 83 11.04 -3.31 3.26
CA THR A 83 10.46 -3.79 4.53
C THR A 83 10.94 -5.18 4.95
N LYS A 84 11.54 -5.95 4.03
CA LYS A 84 11.99 -7.33 4.28
C LYS A 84 13.45 -7.50 3.90
N SER A 85 14.13 -8.42 4.58
CA SER A 85 15.41 -8.97 4.14
C SER A 85 15.17 -9.93 2.98
N LEU A 86 15.49 -9.51 1.75
CA LEU A 86 15.32 -10.31 0.55
C LEU A 86 16.62 -11.03 0.17
N GLY A 87 16.48 -12.23 -0.40
CA GLY A 87 17.61 -12.90 -1.05
C GLY A 87 18.00 -12.18 -2.36
N THR A 88 19.26 -12.33 -2.76
CA THR A 88 19.88 -11.61 -3.89
C THR A 88 19.01 -11.58 -5.14
N ASN A 89 18.53 -12.74 -5.61
CA ASN A 89 17.71 -12.82 -6.83
C ASN A 89 16.41 -11.99 -6.76
N LYS A 90 15.73 -11.95 -5.60
CA LYS A 90 14.51 -11.15 -5.43
C LYS A 90 14.85 -9.67 -5.30
N PHE A 91 15.96 -9.35 -4.63
CA PHE A 91 16.43 -7.99 -4.48
C PHE A 91 16.80 -7.40 -5.85
N ASP A 92 17.59 -8.11 -6.65
CA ASP A 92 17.97 -7.69 -8.01
C ASP A 92 16.76 -7.53 -8.92
N TYR A 93 15.79 -8.46 -8.86
CA TYR A 93 14.53 -8.35 -9.58
C TYR A 93 13.75 -7.06 -9.23
N PHE A 94 13.71 -6.68 -7.94
CA PHE A 94 13.04 -5.44 -7.54
C PHE A 94 13.85 -4.18 -7.86
N LEU A 95 15.19 -4.23 -7.81
CA LEU A 95 16.03 -3.13 -8.27
C LEU A 95 15.80 -2.83 -9.75
N ASP A 96 15.83 -3.86 -10.59
CA ASP A 96 15.56 -3.74 -12.02
C ASP A 96 14.16 -3.17 -12.27
N LYS A 97 13.16 -3.67 -11.55
CA LYS A 97 11.78 -3.18 -11.64
C LYS A 97 11.60 -1.73 -11.15
N LEU A 98 12.47 -1.25 -10.26
CA LEU A 98 12.53 0.15 -9.84
C LEU A 98 13.33 1.04 -10.81
N GLY A 99 13.94 0.46 -11.85
CA GLY A 99 14.83 1.17 -12.78
C GLY A 99 16.18 1.52 -12.16
N ILE A 100 16.58 0.84 -11.09
CA ILE A 100 17.88 1.04 -10.44
C ILE A 100 18.90 0.19 -11.18
N HIS A 101 19.68 0.82 -12.03
CA HIS A 101 20.74 0.18 -12.79
C HIS A 101 22.12 0.58 -12.25
N ASN A 102 23.04 -0.38 -12.22
CA ASN A 102 24.43 -0.08 -11.92
C ASN A 102 25.10 0.52 -13.16
N LEU A 103 25.34 1.83 -13.13
CA LEU A 103 26.02 2.58 -14.20
C LEU A 103 27.46 2.10 -14.45
N HIS A 104 28.04 1.33 -13.54
CA HIS A 104 29.40 0.80 -13.62
C HIS A 104 29.45 -0.71 -13.88
N ALA A 105 28.32 -1.37 -14.14
CA ALA A 105 28.33 -2.78 -14.52
C ALA A 105 29.05 -2.95 -15.87
N PRO A 106 30.00 -3.89 -16.01
CA PRO A 106 30.60 -4.20 -17.30
C PRO A 106 29.51 -4.64 -18.27
N THR A 107 29.49 -4.00 -19.44
CA THR A 107 28.53 -4.25 -20.53
C THR A 107 28.81 -5.58 -21.22
#